data_AF-A0A951ZE80-F1
#
_entry.id   AF-A0A951ZE80-F1
#
_cell.length_a   1.000
_cell.length_b   1.000
_cell.length_c   1.000
_cell.angle_alpha   90.00
_cell.angle_beta   90.00
_cell.angle_gamma   90.00
#
_symmetry.space_group_name_H-M   'P 1'
#
loop_
_entity.id
_entity.type
_entity.pdbx_description
1 polymer ?
#
loop_
_entity_poly.entity_id
_entity_poly.type
_entity_poly.pdbx_seq_one_letter_code
_entity_poly.pdbx_strand_id
1 'polypeptide(L)'
;MIARRTGARVARRMRHAVVWFALACGALGGAVVPVGAQDDAALREVVQGRFTVRFAEADERLAHALAASAEARDSFPGLPRPKERVEIWIAPDDATFSRWVGAGAPEWGNAFAFPLERRIVLHGHRGGQGGDALSVMRHELAHLALHEALGDLPPRWFDEGYASYSAGEWGRDEVLATNFALAIALGRLPTFAGLDSSFWEGATTAQAAYALSYRAV
;
A
#
# COMPACT_ATOMS: atom_id res chain seq x y z
N MET A 1 -1.94 53.88 38.38
CA MET A 1 -2.64 52.67 38.87
C MET A 1 -2.94 51.81 37.65
N ILE A 2 -2.12 50.78 37.37
CA ILE A 2 -2.44 49.34 37.48
C ILE A 2 -3.55 48.93 36.47
N ALA A 3 -3.41 48.02 35.50
CA ALA A 3 -2.36 47.06 35.13
C ALA A 3 -2.53 46.63 33.66
N ARG A 4 -1.41 46.19 33.06
CA ARG A 4 -1.33 45.42 31.81
C ARG A 4 -2.06 44.07 31.95
N ARG A 5 -2.66 43.56 30.86
CA ARG A 5 -2.68 42.11 30.59
C ARG A 5 -2.80 41.81 29.09
N THR A 6 -1.69 41.31 28.59
CA THR A 6 -1.43 40.55 27.37
C THR A 6 -2.43 39.41 27.12
N GLY A 7 -3.06 39.39 25.94
CA GLY A 7 -3.75 38.21 25.41
C GLY A 7 -2.86 37.47 24.43
N ALA A 8 -2.14 36.45 24.92
CA ALA A 8 -1.33 35.57 24.09
C ALA A 8 -2.22 34.57 23.33
N ARG A 9 -1.93 34.40 22.04
CA ARG A 9 -2.49 33.34 21.19
C ARG A 9 -2.09 31.98 21.75
N VAL A 10 -3.07 31.11 22.01
CA VAL A 10 -2.83 29.69 22.28
C VAL A 10 -3.34 28.90 21.07
N ALA A 11 -2.39 28.44 20.26
CA ALA A 11 -2.61 27.45 19.23
C ALA A 11 -2.92 26.10 19.90
N ARG A 12 -4.14 25.61 19.72
CA ARG A 12 -4.57 24.30 20.23
C ARG A 12 -4.08 23.22 19.25
N ARG A 13 -2.93 22.62 19.56
CA ARG A 13 -2.49 21.34 18.96
C ARG A 13 -3.52 20.26 19.32
N MET A 14 -4.29 19.79 18.34
CA MET A 14 -5.09 18.58 18.49
C MET A 14 -4.16 17.37 18.37
N ARG A 15 -3.79 16.80 19.52
CA ARG A 15 -3.24 15.45 19.61
C ARG A 15 -4.41 14.49 19.50
N HIS A 16 -4.53 13.76 18.39
CA HIS A 16 -5.44 12.63 18.32
C HIS A 16 -4.84 11.50 19.17
N ALA A 17 -5.54 11.18 20.26
CA ALA A 17 -5.22 10.07 21.14
C ALA A 17 -5.55 8.76 20.41
N VAL A 18 -4.54 7.90 20.23
CA VAL A 18 -4.77 6.49 19.91
C VAL A 18 -5.23 5.82 21.21
N VAL A 19 -6.47 5.38 21.23
CA VAL A 19 -7.06 4.64 22.36
C VAL A 19 -6.60 3.18 22.25
N TRP A 20 -5.76 2.75 23.18
CA TRP A 20 -5.48 1.34 23.42
C TRP A 20 -6.57 0.76 24.32
N PHE A 21 -7.31 -0.23 23.84
CA PHE A 21 -8.12 -1.08 24.71
C PHE A 21 -7.27 -2.29 25.14
N ALA A 22 -6.71 -2.21 26.34
CA ALA A 22 -6.16 -3.36 27.04
C ALA A 22 -7.29 -4.02 27.84
N LEU A 23 -7.62 -5.27 27.53
CA LEU A 23 -8.40 -6.14 28.41
C LEU A 23 -7.46 -7.25 28.89
N ALA A 24 -6.97 -7.07 30.11
CA ALA A 24 -6.28 -8.09 30.87
C ALA A 24 -7.31 -8.89 31.68
N CYS A 25 -7.35 -10.21 31.50
CA CYS A 25 -7.89 -11.14 32.47
C CYS A 25 -7.25 -12.53 32.29
N GLY A 26 -6.64 -13.03 33.37
CA GLY A 26 -6.56 -14.47 33.66
C GLY A 26 -5.35 -15.22 33.12
N ALA A 27 -4.28 -15.30 33.93
CA ALA A 27 -3.22 -16.27 33.76
C ALA A 27 -3.73 -17.69 34.07
N LEU A 28 -3.72 -18.57 33.07
CA LEU A 28 -3.57 -20.02 33.24
C LEU A 28 -2.56 -20.49 32.19
N GLY A 29 -1.49 -21.14 32.65
CA GLY A 29 -0.37 -21.57 31.85
C GLY A 29 -0.77 -22.58 30.77
N GLY A 30 -0.95 -22.08 29.56
CA GLY A 30 -0.80 -22.84 28.33
C GLY A 30 0.48 -22.34 27.65
N ALA A 31 1.30 -23.26 27.12
CA ALA A 31 2.42 -22.88 26.29
C ALA A 31 1.96 -21.89 25.22
N VAL A 32 2.63 -20.74 25.12
CA VAL A 32 2.48 -19.84 23.98
C VAL A 32 3.04 -20.59 22.78
N VAL A 33 2.18 -21.32 22.07
CA VAL A 33 2.49 -21.83 20.75
C VAL A 33 2.54 -20.59 19.85
N PRO A 34 3.66 -20.31 19.16
CA PRO A 34 3.66 -19.26 18.16
C PRO A 34 2.62 -19.66 17.10
N VAL A 35 1.57 -18.86 16.96
CA VAL A 35 0.66 -18.95 15.83
C VAL A 35 1.43 -18.46 14.61
N GLY A 36 2.13 -19.38 13.95
CA GLY A 36 2.96 -19.09 12.79
C GLY A 36 4.00 -20.19 12.60
N ALA A 37 3.60 -21.35 12.08
CA ALA A 37 4.57 -22.37 11.65
C ALA A 37 4.02 -23.50 10.76
N GLN A 38 2.69 -23.69 10.60
CA GLN A 38 2.19 -24.99 10.10
C GLN A 38 1.40 -25.00 8.79
N ASP A 39 1.18 -23.86 8.13
CA ASP A 39 0.49 -23.82 6.83
C ASP A 39 1.26 -23.04 5.73
N ASP A 40 2.57 -22.82 5.90
CA ASP A 40 3.46 -22.30 4.83
C ASP A 40 4.02 -23.47 4.01
N ALA A 41 3.13 -24.28 3.44
CA ALA A 41 3.48 -25.46 2.65
C ALA A 41 4.57 -25.12 1.61
N ALA A 42 5.75 -25.75 1.75
CA ALA A 42 6.88 -25.81 0.80
C ALA A 42 7.00 -24.64 -0.19
N LEU A 43 7.01 -23.39 0.31
CA LEU A 43 7.25 -22.24 -0.55
C LEU A 43 8.67 -22.36 -1.11
N ARG A 44 8.77 -22.29 -2.44
CA ARG A 44 10.02 -22.15 -3.17
C ARG A 44 10.43 -20.68 -3.16
N GLU A 45 11.70 -20.45 -3.44
CA GLU A 45 12.27 -19.11 -3.47
C GLU A 45 13.06 -18.88 -4.76
N VAL A 46 12.91 -17.68 -5.33
CA VAL A 46 13.82 -17.15 -6.34
C VAL A 46 14.36 -15.81 -5.87
N VAL A 47 15.68 -15.64 -5.95
CA VAL A 47 16.37 -14.41 -5.58
C VAL A 47 16.89 -13.74 -6.84
N GLN A 48 16.58 -12.45 -7.00
CA GLN A 48 17.03 -11.63 -8.12
C GLN A 48 17.42 -10.24 -7.61
N GLY A 49 18.70 -9.91 -7.66
CA GLY A 49 19.22 -8.65 -7.11
C GLY A 49 18.87 -8.48 -5.63
N ARG A 50 18.07 -7.44 -5.30
CA ARG A 50 17.58 -7.15 -3.94
C ARG A 50 16.23 -7.81 -3.60
N PHE A 51 15.65 -8.57 -4.53
CA PHE A 51 14.32 -9.15 -4.42
C PHE A 51 14.39 -10.63 -4.09
N THR A 52 13.62 -11.03 -3.09
CA THR A 52 13.38 -12.43 -2.73
C THR A 52 11.91 -12.73 -3.00
N VAL A 53 11.59 -13.65 -3.90
CA VAL A 53 10.21 -14.03 -4.20
C VAL A 53 9.92 -15.43 -3.66
N ARG A 54 8.93 -15.55 -2.77
CA ARG A 54 8.44 -16.81 -2.20
C ARG A 54 7.10 -17.20 -2.81
N PHE A 55 6.98 -18.45 -3.24
CA PHE A 55 5.86 -18.91 -4.06
C PHE A 55 5.60 -20.42 -3.95
N ALA A 56 4.38 -20.86 -4.21
CA ALA A 56 4.07 -22.29 -4.33
C ALA A 56 4.50 -22.82 -5.71
N GLU A 57 4.80 -24.12 -5.87
CA GLU A 57 5.27 -24.69 -7.14
C GLU A 57 4.43 -24.31 -8.38
N ALA A 58 3.11 -24.19 -8.23
CA ALA A 58 2.21 -23.79 -9.32
C ALA A 58 2.47 -22.35 -9.83
N ASP A 59 3.07 -21.49 -9.02
CA ASP A 59 3.33 -20.07 -9.29
C ASP A 59 4.74 -19.80 -9.82
N GLU A 60 5.54 -20.85 -10.10
CA GLU A 60 6.95 -20.71 -10.47
C GLU A 60 7.19 -19.76 -11.65
N ARG A 61 6.39 -19.89 -12.72
CA ARG A 61 6.49 -19.00 -13.88
C ARG A 61 6.19 -17.55 -13.53
N LEU A 62 5.18 -17.31 -12.69
CA LEU A 62 4.81 -15.97 -12.24
C LEU A 62 5.94 -15.39 -11.37
N ALA A 63 6.48 -16.16 -10.44
CA ALA A 63 7.58 -15.74 -9.57
C ALA A 63 8.82 -15.30 -10.33
N HIS A 64 9.25 -16.09 -11.33
CA HIS A 64 10.38 -15.71 -12.19
C HIS A 64 10.09 -14.46 -13.01
N ALA A 65 8.88 -14.31 -13.56
CA ALA A 65 8.50 -13.12 -14.32
C ALA A 65 8.48 -11.86 -13.43
N LEU A 66 7.93 -11.97 -12.22
CA LEU A 66 7.91 -10.90 -11.23
C LEU A 66 9.33 -10.51 -10.79
N ALA A 67 10.19 -11.48 -10.46
CA ALA A 67 11.58 -11.24 -10.06
C ALA A 67 12.38 -10.53 -11.16
N ALA A 68 12.27 -11.00 -12.40
CA ALA A 68 12.94 -10.38 -13.54
C ALA A 68 12.44 -8.96 -13.82
N SER A 69 11.12 -8.73 -13.76
CA SER A 69 10.52 -7.40 -13.94
C SER A 69 10.91 -6.44 -12.82
N ALA A 70 10.92 -6.91 -11.57
CA ALA A 70 11.32 -6.12 -10.41
C ALA A 70 12.75 -5.62 -10.57
N GLU A 71 13.71 -6.47 -10.93
CA GLU A 71 15.10 -6.05 -11.15
C GLU A 71 15.25 -5.13 -12.37
N ALA A 72 14.61 -5.47 -13.49
CA ALA A 72 14.72 -4.70 -14.72
C ALA A 72 14.13 -3.28 -14.59
N ARG A 73 13.16 -3.10 -13.70
CA ARG A 73 12.42 -1.83 -13.51
C ARG A 73 12.62 -1.24 -12.11
N ASP A 74 13.73 -1.57 -11.45
CA ASP A 74 14.12 -1.11 -10.11
C ASP A 74 14.64 0.34 -10.08
N SER A 75 13.93 1.23 -10.78
CA SER A 75 14.14 2.67 -10.78
C SER A 75 12.79 3.36 -10.80
N PHE A 76 12.64 4.37 -9.95
CA PHE A 76 11.39 5.08 -9.78
C PHE A 76 11.59 6.59 -10.03
N PRO A 77 10.65 7.25 -10.74
CA PRO A 77 10.81 8.65 -11.12
C PRO A 77 11.05 9.58 -9.92
N GLY A 78 12.09 10.40 -9.98
CA GLY A 78 12.36 11.41 -8.94
C GLY A 78 12.92 10.86 -7.62
N LEU A 79 13.14 9.55 -7.49
CA LEU A 79 13.74 8.94 -6.30
C LEU A 79 15.17 8.44 -6.54
N PRO A 80 16.02 8.41 -5.51
CA PRO A 80 17.26 7.64 -5.56
C PRO A 80 16.96 6.16 -5.79
N ARG A 81 17.91 5.43 -6.36
CA ARG A 81 17.76 3.97 -6.54
C ARG A 81 17.60 3.30 -5.16
N PRO A 82 16.50 2.56 -4.92
CA PRO A 82 16.30 1.84 -3.66
C PRO A 82 17.40 0.80 -3.42
N LYS A 83 17.72 0.56 -2.15
CA LYS A 83 18.81 -0.33 -1.72
C LYS A 83 18.34 -1.42 -0.78
N GLU A 84 17.20 -1.24 -0.13
CA GLU A 84 16.71 -2.20 0.85
C GLU A 84 16.29 -3.50 0.17
N ARG A 85 16.52 -4.63 0.84
CA ARG A 85 16.03 -5.93 0.39
C ARG A 85 14.52 -5.97 0.51
N VAL A 86 13.87 -6.60 -0.46
CA VAL A 86 12.41 -6.70 -0.54
C VAL A 86 11.98 -8.14 -0.64
N GLU A 87 10.99 -8.49 0.18
CA GLU A 87 10.37 -9.80 0.24
C GLU A 87 9.04 -9.78 -0.50
N ILE A 88 8.87 -10.65 -1.48
CA ILE A 88 7.67 -10.73 -2.32
C ILE A 88 7.05 -12.10 -2.10
N TRP A 89 5.80 -12.12 -1.65
CA TRP A 89 5.11 -13.35 -1.26
C TRP A 89 3.91 -13.54 -2.19
N ILE A 90 3.91 -14.64 -2.94
CA ILE A 90 2.81 -15.00 -3.84
C ILE A 90 1.90 -15.97 -3.11
N ALA A 91 0.71 -15.48 -2.75
CA ALA A 91 -0.30 -16.28 -2.08
C ALA A 91 -0.99 -17.20 -3.10
N PRO A 92 -0.96 -18.54 -2.90
CA PRO A 92 -1.49 -19.48 -3.88
C PRO A 92 -3.01 -19.38 -4.07
N ASP A 93 -3.73 -18.86 -3.08
CA ASP A 93 -5.19 -18.71 -3.07
C ASP A 93 -5.64 -17.52 -2.19
N ASP A 94 -6.91 -17.11 -2.33
CA ASP A 94 -7.49 -15.97 -1.62
C ASP A 94 -7.52 -16.13 -0.09
N ALA A 95 -7.64 -17.38 0.39
CA ALA A 95 -7.64 -17.67 1.82
C ALA A 95 -6.25 -17.40 2.42
N THR A 96 -5.20 -17.86 1.74
CA THR A 96 -3.80 -17.63 2.13
C THR A 96 -3.45 -16.14 2.02
N PHE A 97 -3.89 -15.48 0.95
CA PHE A 97 -3.71 -14.04 0.77
C PHE A 97 -4.32 -13.25 1.94
N SER A 98 -5.60 -13.49 2.23
CA SER A 98 -6.32 -12.83 3.33
C SER A 98 -5.64 -13.08 4.68
N ARG A 99 -5.13 -14.29 4.91
CA ARG A 99 -4.40 -14.64 6.13
C ARG A 99 -3.08 -13.88 6.25
N TRP A 100 -2.30 -13.80 5.17
CA TRP A 100 -1.00 -13.14 5.17
C TRP A 100 -1.11 -11.61 5.26
N VAL A 101 -2.16 -11.04 4.66
CA VAL A 101 -2.42 -9.61 4.71
C VAL A 101 -3.03 -9.18 6.05
N GLY A 102 -3.86 -10.04 6.65
CA GLY A 102 -4.47 -9.82 7.96
C GLY A 102 -5.81 -9.08 7.92
N ALA A 103 -6.45 -8.98 9.09
CA ALA A 103 -7.75 -8.35 9.23
C ALA A 103 -7.66 -6.83 9.03
N GLY A 104 -8.30 -6.31 7.99
CA GLY A 104 -8.37 -4.87 7.69
C GLY A 104 -8.01 -4.49 6.27
N ALA A 105 -7.51 -5.43 5.46
CA ALA A 105 -7.33 -5.19 4.04
C ALA A 105 -8.67 -5.02 3.31
N PRO A 106 -8.80 -4.00 2.46
CA PRO A 106 -9.94 -3.88 1.57
C PRO A 106 -10.09 -5.13 0.69
N GLU A 107 -11.33 -5.59 0.52
CA GLU A 107 -11.69 -6.77 -0.28
C GLU A 107 -11.33 -6.68 -1.77
N TRP A 108 -10.92 -5.49 -2.25
CA TRP A 108 -10.65 -5.19 -3.65
C TRP A 108 -9.15 -5.08 -3.99
N GLY A 109 -8.24 -5.22 -3.02
CA GLY A 109 -6.79 -5.11 -3.27
C GLY A 109 -6.21 -6.40 -3.86
N ASN A 110 -5.59 -6.32 -5.04
CA ASN A 110 -4.94 -7.48 -5.68
C ASN A 110 -3.50 -7.75 -5.17
N ALA A 111 -2.95 -6.80 -4.43
CA ALA A 111 -1.68 -6.90 -3.74
C ALA A 111 -1.66 -5.90 -2.58
N PHE A 112 -0.71 -6.09 -1.66
CA PHE A 112 -0.46 -5.16 -0.55
C PHE A 112 1.04 -5.04 -0.27
N ALA A 113 1.54 -3.82 -0.27
CA ALA A 113 2.84 -3.47 0.29
C ALA A 113 2.76 -3.21 1.80
N PHE A 114 3.78 -3.69 2.51
CA PHE A 114 4.06 -3.42 3.92
C PHE A 114 5.40 -2.67 4.00
N PRO A 115 5.40 -1.33 3.90
CA PRO A 115 6.63 -0.54 3.81
C PRO A 115 7.63 -0.75 4.96
N LEU A 116 7.12 -0.85 6.19
CA LEU A 116 7.95 -1.08 7.38
C LEU A 116 8.60 -2.47 7.39
N GLU A 117 7.96 -3.46 6.77
CA GLU A 117 8.44 -4.84 6.69
C GLU A 117 9.23 -5.11 5.40
N ARG A 118 9.20 -4.16 4.46
CA ARG A 118 9.78 -4.30 3.10
C ARG A 118 9.24 -5.53 2.40
N ARG A 119 7.96 -5.78 2.60
CA ARG A 119 7.26 -6.99 2.14
C ARG A 119 6.12 -6.62 1.23
N ILE A 120 5.88 -7.42 0.20
CA ILE A 120 4.72 -7.33 -0.67
C ILE A 120 4.03 -8.70 -0.66
N VAL A 121 2.72 -8.70 -0.57
CA VAL A 121 1.89 -9.91 -0.74
C VAL A 121 1.04 -9.72 -1.99
N LEU A 122 1.04 -10.70 -2.90
CA LEU A 122 0.25 -10.69 -4.15
C LEU A 122 -0.53 -11.98 -4.28
N HIS A 123 -1.64 -11.93 -5.03
CA HIS A 123 -2.31 -13.15 -5.47
C HIS A 123 -1.50 -13.92 -6.52
N GLY A 124 -1.52 -15.25 -6.39
CA GLY A 124 -1.00 -16.21 -7.35
C GLY A 124 -2.07 -16.79 -8.27
N HIS A 125 -1.80 -17.96 -8.83
CA HIS A 125 -2.56 -18.61 -9.90
C HIS A 125 -4.05 -18.83 -9.60
N ARG A 126 -4.44 -19.02 -8.34
CA ARG A 126 -5.84 -19.35 -7.95
C ARG A 126 -6.53 -18.22 -7.18
N GLY A 127 -6.00 -17.00 -7.20
CA GLY A 127 -6.58 -15.87 -6.49
C GLY A 127 -6.54 -14.56 -7.26
N GLY A 128 -7.23 -13.56 -6.70
CA GLY A 128 -7.26 -12.19 -7.20
C GLY A 128 -8.31 -11.91 -8.26
N GLN A 129 -8.63 -10.63 -8.43
CA GLN A 129 -9.56 -10.13 -9.43
C GLN A 129 -8.73 -9.58 -10.60
N GLY A 130 -8.67 -10.32 -11.72
CA GLY A 130 -7.89 -10.05 -12.94
C GLY A 130 -7.19 -8.69 -13.11
N GLY A 131 -5.93 -8.71 -13.53
CA GLY A 131 -5.11 -7.52 -13.83
C GLY A 131 -3.71 -7.92 -14.28
N ASP A 132 -2.90 -6.97 -14.75
CA ASP A 132 -1.48 -7.25 -15.05
C ASP A 132 -0.68 -7.29 -13.74
N ALA A 133 -0.33 -8.50 -13.29
CA ALA A 133 0.45 -8.72 -12.09
C ALA A 133 1.80 -7.96 -12.10
N LEU A 134 2.38 -7.70 -13.27
CA LEU A 134 3.62 -6.93 -13.39
C LEU A 134 3.39 -5.43 -13.14
N SER A 135 2.25 -4.89 -13.60
CA SER A 135 1.83 -3.52 -13.31
C SER A 135 1.52 -3.36 -11.82
N VAL A 136 0.73 -4.28 -11.25
CA VAL A 136 0.39 -4.30 -9.82
C VAL A 136 1.67 -4.38 -8.96
N MET A 137 2.58 -5.31 -9.27
CA MET A 137 3.87 -5.38 -8.56
C MET A 137 4.65 -4.07 -8.62
N ARG A 138 4.64 -3.41 -9.78
CA ARG A 138 5.36 -2.15 -9.98
C ARG A 138 4.75 -1.02 -9.14
N HIS A 139 3.43 -1.02 -8.95
CA HIS A 139 2.72 -0.11 -8.03
C HIS A 139 3.19 -0.36 -6.59
N GLU A 140 3.12 -1.61 -6.13
CA GLU A 140 3.53 -1.97 -4.75
C GLU A 140 5.00 -1.67 -4.46
N LEU A 141 5.90 -1.92 -5.42
CA LEU A 141 7.31 -1.57 -5.28
C LEU A 141 7.55 -0.05 -5.20
N ALA A 142 6.68 0.75 -5.82
CA ALA A 142 6.78 2.21 -5.75
C ALA A 142 6.46 2.73 -4.35
N HIS A 143 5.50 2.12 -3.64
CA HIS A 143 5.25 2.41 -2.21
C HIS A 143 6.50 2.15 -1.37
N LEU A 144 7.15 0.99 -1.54
CA LEU A 144 8.37 0.65 -0.81
C LEU A 144 9.52 1.63 -1.11
N ALA A 145 9.71 1.96 -2.40
CA ALA A 145 10.74 2.90 -2.83
C ALA A 145 10.52 4.31 -2.28
N LEU A 146 9.27 4.79 -2.30
CA LEU A 146 8.89 6.09 -1.77
C LEU A 146 9.14 6.15 -0.27
N HIS A 147 8.70 5.13 0.45
CA HIS A 147 8.92 5.04 1.89
C HIS A 147 10.41 4.96 2.27
N GLU A 148 11.23 4.21 1.52
CA GLU A 148 12.68 4.17 1.74
C GLU A 148 13.31 5.56 1.56
N ALA A 149 12.85 6.34 0.57
CA ALA A 149 13.39 7.66 0.29
C ALA A 149 12.95 8.73 1.30
N LEU A 150 11.73 8.65 1.82
CA LEU A 150 11.16 9.65 2.74
C LEU A 150 11.46 9.35 4.21
N GLY A 151 11.62 8.08 4.57
CA GLY A 151 11.84 7.62 5.96
C GLY A 151 10.59 7.61 6.85
N ASP A 152 9.51 8.28 6.44
CA ASP A 152 8.19 8.30 7.06
C ASP A 152 7.11 7.91 6.05
N LEU A 153 5.91 7.52 6.54
CA LEU A 153 4.75 7.27 5.68
C LEU A 153 4.19 8.59 5.11
N PRO A 154 4.13 8.76 3.78
CA PRO A 154 3.52 9.93 3.17
C PRO A 154 2.00 9.95 3.39
N PRO A 155 1.33 11.11 3.18
CA PRO A 155 -0.12 11.15 3.05
C PRO A 155 -0.60 10.18 1.97
N ARG A 156 -1.76 9.54 2.20
CA ARG A 156 -2.22 8.43 1.36
C ARG A 156 -2.46 8.86 -0.08
N TRP A 157 -3.04 10.03 -0.32
CA TRP A 157 -3.21 10.56 -1.68
C TRP A 157 -1.88 10.65 -2.43
N PHE A 158 -0.78 11.01 -1.76
CA PHE A 158 0.52 11.14 -2.41
C PHE A 158 1.14 9.76 -2.66
N ASP A 159 1.03 8.86 -1.68
CA ASP A 159 1.54 7.48 -1.77
C ASP A 159 0.90 6.73 -2.96
N GLU A 160 -0.44 6.70 -2.99
CA GLU A 160 -1.22 6.01 -4.01
C GLU A 160 -1.07 6.67 -5.38
N GLY A 161 -1.03 8.01 -5.41
CA GLY A 161 -0.81 8.77 -6.64
C GLY A 161 0.56 8.52 -7.25
N TYR A 162 1.61 8.54 -6.42
CA TYR A 162 2.98 8.26 -6.85
C TYR A 162 3.16 6.82 -7.32
N ALA A 163 2.55 5.86 -6.63
CA ALA A 163 2.60 4.46 -7.02
C ALA A 163 1.89 4.22 -8.35
N SER A 164 0.69 4.80 -8.54
CA SER A 164 -0.06 4.74 -9.80
C SER A 164 0.72 5.40 -10.95
N TYR A 165 1.32 6.58 -10.68
CA TYR A 165 2.15 7.31 -11.64
C TYR A 165 3.36 6.49 -12.07
N SER A 166 4.07 5.95 -11.08
CA SER A 166 5.23 5.12 -11.30
C SER A 166 4.86 3.90 -12.13
N ALA A 167 3.79 3.18 -11.79
CA ALA A 167 3.32 1.99 -12.48
C ALA A 167 2.81 2.27 -13.91
N GLY A 168 2.37 3.50 -14.20
CA GLY A 168 1.88 3.90 -15.51
C GLY A 168 0.42 3.50 -15.77
N GLU A 169 -0.37 3.33 -14.71
CA GLU A 169 -1.71 2.74 -14.77
C GLU A 169 -2.72 3.56 -15.57
N TRP A 170 -2.52 4.88 -15.68
CA TRP A 170 -3.51 5.80 -16.24
C TRP A 170 -3.04 6.55 -17.48
N GLY A 171 -2.05 6.01 -18.20
CA GLY A 171 -1.35 6.70 -19.28
C GLY A 171 -2.19 7.11 -20.50
N ARG A 172 -3.48 6.72 -20.62
CA ARG A 172 -4.31 6.94 -21.83
C ARG A 172 -5.81 7.22 -21.62
N ASP A 173 -6.28 7.70 -20.47
CA ASP A 173 -7.73 7.88 -20.25
C ASP A 173 -8.24 9.33 -20.36
N GLU A 174 -8.92 9.61 -21.47
CA GLU A 174 -9.65 10.85 -21.77
C GLU A 174 -10.94 11.00 -20.95
N VAL A 175 -11.55 9.88 -20.54
CA VAL A 175 -12.79 9.84 -19.74
C VAL A 175 -12.57 10.41 -18.34
N LEU A 176 -11.43 10.10 -17.71
CA LEU A 176 -11.06 10.65 -16.41
C LEU A 176 -10.71 12.15 -16.51
N ALA A 177 -10.05 12.57 -17.59
CA ALA A 177 -9.78 13.99 -17.84
C ALA A 177 -11.09 14.80 -17.98
N THR A 178 -12.11 14.22 -18.61
CA THR A 178 -13.44 14.84 -18.77
C THR A 178 -14.16 14.98 -17.43
N ASN A 179 -14.17 13.93 -16.60
CA ASN A 179 -14.79 13.97 -15.27
C ASN A 179 -14.05 14.95 -14.33
N PHE A 180 -12.72 15.03 -14.45
CA PHE A 180 -11.90 15.96 -13.69
C PHE A 180 -12.15 17.42 -14.08
N ALA A 181 -12.18 17.73 -15.38
CA ALA A 181 -12.48 19.06 -15.88
C ALA A 181 -13.89 19.53 -15.45
N LEU A 182 -14.86 18.61 -15.45
CA LEU A 182 -16.21 18.89 -14.96
C LEU A 182 -16.24 19.15 -13.44
N ALA A 183 -15.51 18.36 -12.65
CA ALA A 183 -15.41 18.57 -11.19
C ALA A 183 -14.78 19.94 -10.84
N ILE A 184 -13.76 20.36 -11.59
CA ILE A 184 -13.17 21.71 -11.47
C ILE A 184 -14.21 22.78 -11.80
N ALA A 185 -14.89 22.65 -12.94
CA ALA A 185 -15.88 23.63 -13.39
C ALA A 185 -17.03 23.81 -12.40
N LEU A 186 -17.39 22.75 -11.68
CA LEU A 186 -18.45 22.75 -10.65
C LEU A 186 -17.94 23.10 -9.23
N GLY A 187 -16.64 23.35 -9.04
CA GLY A 187 -16.06 23.63 -7.72
C GLY A 187 -16.17 22.45 -6.74
N ARG A 188 -16.15 21.21 -7.26
CA ARG A 188 -16.40 19.97 -6.52
C ARG A 188 -15.14 19.14 -6.25
N LEU A 189 -13.96 19.73 -6.42
CA LEU A 189 -12.72 19.01 -6.11
C LEU A 189 -12.58 18.80 -4.59
N PRO A 190 -12.27 17.57 -4.15
CA PRO A 190 -11.92 17.33 -2.76
C PRO A 190 -10.59 18.02 -2.42
N THR A 191 -10.43 18.39 -1.14
CA THR A 191 -9.11 18.77 -0.61
C THR A 191 -8.22 17.53 -0.51
N PHE A 192 -6.89 17.69 -0.38
CA PHE A 192 -6.00 16.55 -0.14
C PHE A 192 -6.37 15.74 1.11
N ALA A 193 -6.79 16.41 2.19
CA ALA A 193 -7.30 15.73 3.38
C ALA A 193 -8.61 14.97 3.12
N GLY A 194 -9.45 15.48 2.21
CA GLY A 194 -10.66 14.77 1.75
C GLY A 194 -10.35 13.57 0.84
N LEU A 195 -9.29 13.66 0.03
CA LEU A 195 -8.81 12.51 -0.75
C LEU A 195 -8.32 11.38 0.18
N ASP A 196 -7.57 11.71 1.23
CA ASP A 196 -7.10 10.73 2.21
C ASP A 196 -8.25 9.94 2.87
N SER A 197 -9.41 10.58 3.12
CA SER A 197 -10.57 9.90 3.70
C SER A 197 -11.31 9.03 2.69
N SER A 198 -11.38 9.45 1.42
CA SER A 198 -12.13 8.76 0.35
C SER A 198 -11.66 7.33 0.06
N PHE A 199 -10.40 6.99 0.35
CA PHE A 199 -9.90 5.61 0.19
C PHE A 199 -10.59 4.59 1.11
N TRP A 200 -11.27 5.04 2.16
CA TRP A 200 -11.93 4.19 3.15
C TRP A 200 -13.47 4.12 2.97
N GLU A 201 -14.02 4.82 2.00
CA GLU A 201 -15.47 5.02 1.84
C GLU A 201 -16.14 4.00 0.89
N GLY A 202 -15.36 3.06 0.33
CA GLY A 202 -15.83 1.98 -0.56
C GLY A 202 -15.15 1.97 -1.92
N ALA A 203 -15.26 0.85 -2.66
CA ALA A 203 -14.50 0.59 -3.89
C ALA A 203 -14.65 1.68 -4.97
N THR A 204 -15.88 2.11 -5.29
CA THR A 204 -16.13 3.13 -6.32
C THR A 204 -15.54 4.48 -5.94
N THR A 205 -15.65 4.88 -4.67
CA THR A 205 -15.08 6.13 -4.18
C THR A 205 -13.55 6.07 -4.14
N ALA A 206 -12.98 4.92 -3.78
CA ALA A 206 -11.54 4.68 -3.82
C ALA A 206 -10.99 4.78 -5.25
N GLN A 207 -11.67 4.23 -6.26
CA GLN A 207 -11.27 4.37 -7.68
C GLN A 207 -11.18 5.82 -8.14
N ALA A 208 -12.13 6.66 -7.73
CA ALA A 208 -12.06 8.10 -8.01
C ALA A 208 -10.90 8.77 -7.26
N ALA A 209 -10.63 8.36 -6.01
CA ALA A 209 -9.50 8.86 -5.24
C ALA A 209 -8.14 8.49 -5.87
N TYR A 210 -7.99 7.25 -6.38
CA TYR A 210 -6.81 6.83 -7.14
C TYR A 210 -6.58 7.71 -8.39
N ALA A 211 -7.62 7.91 -9.19
CA ALA A 211 -7.52 8.73 -10.40
C ALA A 211 -7.13 10.20 -10.12
N LEU A 212 -7.70 10.79 -9.05
CA LEU A 212 -7.37 12.15 -8.63
C LEU A 212 -5.94 12.25 -8.07
N SER A 213 -5.52 11.26 -7.29
CA SER A 213 -4.19 11.18 -6.71
C SER A 213 -3.12 11.07 -7.79
N TYR A 214 -3.31 10.19 -8.78
CA TYR A 214 -2.42 10.06 -9.95
C TYR A 214 -2.20 11.38 -10.68
N ARG A 215 -3.25 12.18 -10.86
CA ARG A 215 -3.18 13.47 -11.58
C ARG A 215 -2.50 14.58 -10.79
N ALA A 216 -2.45 14.46 -9.47
CA ALA A 216 -1.87 15.46 -8.58
C ALA A 216 -0.34 15.32 -8.42
N VAL A 217 0.22 14.17 -8.80
CA VAL A 217 1.66 13.85 -8.76
C VAL A 217 2.30 14.08 -10.12
#